data_AF-W7BNM5-F1
#
_entry.id   AF-W7BNM5-F1
#
_cell.length_a   1.000
_cell.length_b   1.000
_cell.length_c   1.000
_cell.angle_alpha   90.00
_cell.angle_beta   90.00
_cell.angle_gamma   90.00
#
_symmetry.space_group_name_H-M   'P 1'
#
loop_
_entity.id
_entity.type
_entity.pdbx_description
1 polymer ?
#
loop_
_entity_poly.entity_id
_entity_poly.type
_entity_poly.pdbx_seq_one_letter_code
_entity_poly.pdbx_strand_id
1 'polypeptide(L)'
;MEPRSEQIHQALQQLKRKTEQQEDQLYAIKQRQIQLEDTETELRHIEREKENLIAQAHDIWRGNHGRSVAYDAEDTAHESWRKLRKHIESTREQLQQEQKTIQSSLSQMEDERKLLHRELIL
;
A
#
# COMPACT_ATOMS: atom_id res chain seq x y z
N MET A 1 15.48 -0.74 45.85
CA MET A 1 15.24 -0.14 44.53
C MET A 1 14.24 0.98 44.71
N GLU A 2 14.50 2.18 44.20
CA GLU A 2 13.53 3.27 44.30
C GLU A 2 12.29 2.96 43.45
N PRO A 3 11.06 3.17 43.97
CA PRO A 3 9.82 2.83 43.26
C PRO A 3 9.70 3.53 41.89
N ARG A 4 10.40 4.66 41.71
CA ARG A 4 10.48 5.39 40.44
C ARG A 4 11.29 4.64 39.36
N SER A 5 12.39 3.99 39.74
CA SER A 5 13.21 3.20 38.81
C SER A 5 12.44 1.99 38.26
N GLU A 6 11.67 1.32 39.12
CA GLU A 6 10.82 0.18 38.73
C GLU A 6 9.70 0.62 37.77
N GLN A 7 9.10 1.79 38.01
CA GLN A 7 8.11 2.38 37.10
C GLN A 7 8.70 2.69 35.73
N ILE A 8 9.91 3.27 35.68
CA ILE A 8 10.58 3.56 34.40
C ILE A 8 10.94 2.27 33.66
N HIS A 9 11.41 1.23 34.35
CA HIS A 9 11.66 -0.07 33.73
C HIS A 9 10.39 -0.71 33.16
N GLN A 10 9.27 -0.63 33.88
CA GLN A 10 7.97 -1.10 33.39
C GLN A 10 7.52 -0.32 32.15
N ALA A 11 7.66 1.02 32.16
CA ALA A 11 7.33 1.87 31.02
C ALA A 11 8.19 1.52 29.79
N LEU A 12 9.50 1.34 29.97
CA LEU A 12 10.41 0.91 28.90
C LEU A 12 10.04 -0.48 28.34
N GLN A 13 9.62 -1.42 29.18
CA GLN A 13 9.18 -2.74 28.73
C GLN A 13 7.88 -2.66 27.93
N GLN A 14 6.92 -1.83 28.36
CA GLN A 14 5.69 -1.59 27.60
C GLN A 14 5.98 -0.91 26.26
N LEU A 15 6.87 0.09 26.26
CA LEU A 15 7.26 0.82 25.07
C LEU A 15 7.95 -0.10 24.05
N LYS A 16 8.85 -0.98 24.51
CA LYS A 16 9.48 -2.00 23.66
C LYS A 16 8.46 -2.88 22.95
N ARG A 17 7.45 -3.40 23.67
CA ARG A 17 6.39 -4.23 23.08
C ARG A 17 5.58 -3.47 22.04
N LYS A 18 5.28 -2.18 22.29
CA LYS A 18 4.57 -1.33 21.32
C LYS A 18 5.41 -1.06 20.08
N THR A 19 6.71 -0.82 20.24
CA THR A 19 7.64 -0.64 19.12
C THR A 19 7.69 -1.90 18.25
N GLU A 20 7.85 -3.07 18.84
CA GLU A 20 7.84 -4.36 18.12
C GLU A 20 6.54 -4.55 17.33
N GLN A 21 5.38 -4.26 17.94
CA GLN A 21 4.09 -4.33 17.25
C GLN A 21 3.99 -3.36 16.05
N GLN A 22 4.53 -2.15 16.18
CA GLN A 22 4.53 -1.17 15.10
C GLN A 22 5.51 -1.54 13.98
N GLU A 23 6.64 -2.14 14.31
CA GLU A 23 7.59 -2.67 13.33
C GLU A 23 6.98 -3.82 12.52
N ASP A 24 6.24 -4.73 13.18
CA ASP A 24 5.50 -5.80 12.52
C ASP A 24 4.42 -5.26 11.58
N GLN A 25 3.68 -4.24 12.01
CA GLN A 25 2.69 -3.56 11.16
C GLN A 25 3.34 -2.87 9.97
N LEU A 26 4.48 -2.22 10.16
CA LEU A 26 5.24 -1.59 9.08
C LEU A 26 5.73 -2.63 8.08
N TYR A 27 6.18 -3.80 8.55
CA TYR A 27 6.55 -4.92 7.70
C TYR A 27 5.35 -5.41 6.87
N ALA A 28 4.18 -5.58 7.49
CA ALA A 28 2.97 -5.98 6.78
C ALA A 28 2.54 -4.97 5.71
N ILE A 29 2.65 -3.67 5.97
CA ILE A 29 2.37 -2.63 4.97
C ILE A 29 3.34 -2.72 3.79
N LYS A 30 4.64 -2.91 4.04
CA LYS A 30 5.62 -3.09 2.96
C LYS A 30 5.30 -4.30 2.09
N GLN A 31 4.87 -5.41 2.69
CA GLN A 31 4.42 -6.59 1.93
C GLN A 31 3.22 -6.27 1.04
N ARG A 32 2.24 -5.52 1.56
CA ARG A 32 1.08 -5.07 0.75
C ARG A 32 1.47 -4.12 -0.38
N GLN A 33 2.45 -3.25 -0.17
CA GLN A 33 2.98 -2.36 -1.21
C GLN A 33 3.60 -3.17 -2.35
N ILE A 34 4.42 -4.17 -2.04
CA ILE A 34 5.02 -5.08 -3.04
C ILE A 34 3.92 -5.80 -3.83
N GLN A 35 2.93 -6.38 -3.14
CA GLN A 35 1.81 -7.05 -3.81
C GLN A 35 1.01 -6.13 -4.73
N LEU A 36 0.85 -4.86 -4.33
CA LEU A 36 0.20 -3.86 -5.17
C LEU A 36 1.02 -3.56 -6.43
N GLU A 37 2.34 -3.42 -6.30
CA GLU A 37 3.27 -3.21 -7.43
C GLU A 37 3.27 -4.39 -8.41
N ASP A 38 3.24 -5.62 -7.88
CA ASP A 38 3.11 -6.84 -8.70
C ASP A 38 1.80 -6.84 -9.48
N THR A 39 0.68 -6.58 -8.79
CA THR A 39 -0.65 -6.49 -9.40
C THR A 39 -0.70 -5.41 -10.48
N GLU A 40 -0.10 -4.24 -10.24
CA GLU A 40 -0.02 -3.17 -11.23
C GLU A 40 0.79 -3.57 -12.47
N THR A 41 1.84 -4.36 -12.27
CA THR A 41 2.68 -4.86 -13.36
C THR A 41 1.91 -5.85 -14.22
N GLU A 42 1.20 -6.78 -13.61
CA GLU A 42 0.31 -7.73 -14.30
C GLU A 42 -0.79 -7.00 -15.07
N LEU A 43 -1.42 -5.99 -14.47
CA LEU A 43 -2.45 -5.21 -15.12
C LEU A 43 -1.92 -4.47 -16.36
N ARG A 44 -0.73 -3.86 -16.28
CA ARG A 44 -0.09 -3.24 -17.46
C ARG A 44 0.21 -4.27 -18.56
N HIS A 45 0.55 -5.50 -18.18
CA HIS A 45 0.76 -6.56 -19.15
C HIS A 45 -0.54 -6.93 -19.87
N ILE A 46 -1.61 -7.17 -19.10
CA ILE A 46 -2.96 -7.46 -19.63
C ILE A 46 -3.45 -6.32 -20.54
N GLU A 47 -3.21 -5.06 -20.18
CA GLU A 47 -3.60 -3.90 -20.99
C GLU A 47 -2.91 -3.94 -22.38
N ARG A 48 -1.61 -4.25 -22.43
CA ARG A 48 -0.86 -4.40 -23.69
C ARG A 48 -1.34 -5.58 -24.52
N GLU A 49 -1.62 -6.71 -23.88
CA GLU A 49 -2.17 -7.88 -24.58
C GLU A 49 -3.54 -7.58 -25.18
N LYS A 50 -4.40 -6.88 -24.44
CA LYS A 50 -5.69 -6.39 -24.93
C LYS A 50 -5.53 -5.50 -26.16
N GLU A 51 -4.65 -4.51 -26.11
CA GLU A 51 -4.38 -3.62 -27.25
C GLU A 51 -3.89 -4.39 -28.50
N ASN A 52 -3.00 -5.36 -28.31
CA ASN A 52 -2.53 -6.22 -29.40
C ASN A 52 -3.65 -7.08 -30.01
N LEU A 53 -4.55 -7.63 -29.19
CA LEU A 53 -5.68 -8.42 -29.66
C LEU A 53 -6.70 -7.55 -30.42
N ILE A 54 -6.98 -6.34 -29.93
CA ILE A 54 -7.86 -5.39 -30.62
C ILE A 54 -7.27 -5.03 -32.00
N ALA A 55 -5.97 -4.75 -32.08
CA ALA A 55 -5.30 -4.46 -33.34
C ALA A 55 -5.44 -5.64 -34.35
N GLN A 56 -5.19 -6.87 -33.89
CA GLN A 56 -5.35 -8.07 -34.71
C GLN A 56 -6.80 -8.29 -35.16
N ALA A 57 -7.77 -8.04 -34.27
CA ALA A 57 -9.19 -8.19 -34.58
C ALA A 57 -9.66 -7.15 -35.60
N HIS A 58 -9.17 -5.91 -35.52
CA HIS A 58 -9.50 -4.85 -36.48
C HIS A 58 -9.03 -5.18 -37.90
N ASP A 59 -7.90 -5.89 -38.06
CA ASP A 59 -7.44 -6.38 -39.36
C ASP A 59 -8.38 -7.43 -39.98
N ILE A 60 -9.08 -8.21 -39.14
CA ILE A 60 -9.99 -9.30 -39.56
C ILE A 60 -11.43 -8.78 -39.74
N TRP A 61 -11.91 -7.86 -38.90
CA TRP A 61 -13.31 -7.40 -38.87
C TRP A 61 -13.55 -6.15 -39.73
N ARG A 62 -13.54 -6.31 -41.06
CA ARG A 62 -14.11 -5.31 -41.98
C ARG A 62 -15.61 -5.54 -42.21
N GLY A 63 -16.47 -5.06 -41.30
CA GLY A 63 -17.93 -5.09 -41.47
C GLY A 63 -18.72 -4.21 -40.49
N ASN A 64 -19.85 -3.62 -40.94
CA ASN A 64 -20.62 -2.61 -40.18
C ASN A 64 -21.23 -3.11 -38.86
N HIS A 65 -21.67 -4.38 -38.76
CA HIS A 65 -22.23 -4.93 -37.51
C HIS A 65 -21.15 -5.25 -36.45
N GLY A 66 -19.93 -5.59 -36.88
CA GLY A 66 -18.80 -5.82 -35.96
C GLY A 66 -18.31 -4.53 -35.29
N ARG A 67 -18.47 -3.38 -35.97
CA ARG A 67 -18.12 -2.06 -35.42
C ARG A 67 -18.96 -1.72 -34.18
N SER A 68 -20.29 -1.88 -34.22
CA SER A 68 -21.15 -1.45 -33.10
C SER A 68 -20.87 -2.21 -31.80
N VAL A 69 -20.73 -3.54 -31.88
CA VAL A 69 -20.47 -4.38 -30.69
C VAL A 69 -19.05 -4.19 -30.16
N ALA A 70 -18.07 -3.97 -31.05
CA ALA A 70 -16.71 -3.66 -30.65
C ALA A 70 -16.61 -2.33 -29.88
N TYR A 71 -17.30 -1.27 -30.36
CA TYR A 71 -17.32 0.03 -29.68
C TYR A 71 -17.94 -0.05 -28.28
N ASP A 72 -19.09 -0.73 -28.13
CA ASP A 72 -19.75 -0.86 -26.82
C ASP A 72 -18.88 -1.66 -25.81
N ALA A 73 -18.18 -2.70 -26.30
CA ALA A 73 -17.25 -3.49 -25.50
C ALA A 73 -15.99 -2.68 -25.11
N GLU A 74 -15.46 -1.87 -26.03
CA GLU A 74 -14.34 -0.95 -25.76
C GLU A 74 -14.71 0.09 -24.70
N ASP A 75 -15.86 0.75 -24.82
CA ASP A 75 -16.30 1.76 -23.85
C ASP A 75 -16.47 1.18 -22.45
N THR A 76 -17.09 0.00 -22.34
CA THR A 76 -17.25 -0.72 -21.06
C THR A 76 -15.90 -1.12 -20.47
N ALA A 77 -14.97 -1.61 -21.30
CA ALA A 77 -13.61 -1.93 -20.89
C ALA A 77 -12.83 -0.69 -20.43
N HIS A 78 -13.00 0.45 -21.11
CA HIS A 78 -12.35 1.71 -20.73
C HIS A 78 -12.89 2.28 -19.42
N GLU A 79 -14.19 2.14 -19.16
CA GLU A 79 -14.77 2.59 -17.89
C GLU A 79 -14.32 1.72 -16.71
N SER A 80 -14.37 0.39 -16.88
CA SER A 80 -13.87 -0.55 -15.86
C SER A 80 -12.38 -0.34 -15.56
N TRP A 81 -11.57 -0.12 -16.60
CA TRP A 81 -10.15 0.20 -16.45
C TRP A 81 -9.91 1.50 -15.69
N ARG A 82 -10.67 2.56 -15.99
CA ARG A 82 -10.60 3.83 -15.25
C ARG A 82 -10.96 3.64 -13.77
N LYS A 83 -11.98 2.84 -13.46
CA LYS A 83 -12.36 2.52 -12.08
C LYS A 83 -11.25 1.75 -11.36
N LEU A 84 -10.67 0.75 -12.03
CA LEU A 84 -9.57 -0.04 -11.49
C LEU A 84 -8.33 0.81 -11.19
N ARG A 85 -7.92 1.67 -12.13
CA ARG A 85 -6.79 2.58 -11.93
C ARG A 85 -7.00 3.53 -10.75
N LYS A 86 -8.18 4.12 -10.62
CA LYS A 86 -8.54 4.95 -9.46
C LYS A 86 -8.47 4.17 -8.15
N HIS A 87 -8.92 2.91 -8.16
CA HIS A 87 -8.87 2.07 -6.98
C HIS A 87 -7.42 1.80 -6.55
N ILE A 88 -6.56 1.44 -7.50
CA ILE A 88 -5.12 1.21 -7.26
C ILE A 88 -4.45 2.47 -6.71
N GLU A 89 -4.69 3.63 -7.32
CA GLU A 89 -4.16 4.91 -6.87
C GLU A 89 -4.61 5.21 -5.43
N SER A 90 -5.90 5.01 -5.14
CA SER A 90 -6.44 5.18 -3.78
C SER A 90 -5.81 4.21 -2.77
N THR A 91 -5.64 2.94 -3.12
CA THR A 91 -4.98 1.95 -2.26
C THR A 91 -3.51 2.33 -2.00
N ARG A 92 -2.79 2.81 -3.02
CA ARG A 92 -1.41 3.29 -2.85
C ARG A 92 -1.35 4.46 -1.88
N GLU A 93 -2.24 5.44 -2.02
CA GLU A 93 -2.30 6.60 -1.12
C GLU A 93 -2.60 6.19 0.33
N GLN A 94 -3.54 5.26 0.52
CA GLN A 94 -3.87 4.70 1.84
C GLN A 94 -2.66 4.03 2.49
N LEU A 95 -1.98 3.12 1.77
CA LEU A 95 -0.79 2.44 2.27
C LEU A 95 0.34 3.43 2.60
N GLN A 96 0.54 4.47 1.79
CA GLN A 96 1.53 5.52 2.08
C GLN A 96 1.17 6.32 3.33
N GLN A 97 -0.11 6.64 3.54
CA GLN A 97 -0.56 7.38 4.71
C GLN A 97 -0.45 6.54 6.00
N GLU A 98 -0.82 5.25 5.93
CA GLU A 98 -0.62 4.30 7.03
C GLU A 98 0.87 4.17 7.38
N GLN A 99 1.74 4.00 6.38
CA GLN A 99 3.18 3.94 6.58
C GLN A 99 3.72 5.19 7.29
N LYS A 100 3.34 6.40 6.83
CA LYS A 100 3.77 7.66 7.45
C LYS A 100 3.31 7.76 8.90
N THR A 101 2.09 7.30 9.18
CA THR A 101 1.51 7.34 10.53
C THR A 101 2.30 6.44 11.49
N ILE A 102 2.62 5.21 11.05
CA ILE A 102 3.41 4.28 11.85
C ILE A 102 4.84 4.80 12.05
N GLN A 103 5.49 5.31 11.01
CA GLN A 103 6.84 5.87 11.11
C GLN A 103 6.91 7.06 12.06
N SER A 104 5.91 7.96 12.02
CA SER A 104 5.79 9.06 12.97
C SER A 104 5.66 8.54 14.40
N SER A 105 4.81 7.53 14.62
CA SER A 105 4.63 6.94 15.94
C SER A 105 5.89 6.25 16.46
N LEU A 106 6.64 5.55 15.61
CA LEU A 106 7.92 4.95 15.96
C LEU A 106 8.95 6.01 16.38
N SER A 107 9.01 7.14 15.66
CA SER A 107 9.89 8.27 16.03
C SER A 107 9.53 8.83 17.40
N GLN A 108 8.24 9.02 17.70
CA GLN A 108 7.79 9.49 19.00
C GLN A 108 8.14 8.52 20.13
N MET A 109 7.96 7.21 19.90
CA MET A 109 8.35 6.18 20.86
C MET A 109 9.86 6.16 21.10
N GLU A 110 10.67 6.38 20.07
CA GLU A 110 12.12 6.45 20.21
C GLU A 110 12.55 7.65 21.08
N ASP A 111 11.91 8.80 20.90
CA ASP A 111 12.16 9.99 21.71
C ASP A 111 11.73 9.78 23.17
N GLU A 112 10.55 9.18 23.40
CA GLU A 112 10.09 8.79 24.73
C GLU A 112 11.06 7.80 25.40
N ARG A 113 11.58 6.81 24.65
CA ARG A 113 12.60 5.88 25.14
C ARG A 113 13.88 6.58 25.57
N LYS A 114 14.35 7.56 24.79
CA LYS A 114 15.54 8.36 25.09
C LYS A 114 15.34 9.20 26.35
N LEU A 115 14.16 9.80 26.54
CA LEU A 115 13.81 10.55 27.75
C LEU A 115 13.83 9.66 28.99
N LEU A 116 13.15 8.51 28.95
CA LEU A 116 13.12 7.56 30.05
C LEU A 116 14.52 7.02 30.41
N HIS A 117 15.39 6.81 29.41
CA HIS A 117 16.80 6.43 29.66
C HIS A 117 17.59 7.54 30.35
N ARG A 118 17.38 8.81 29.99
CA ARG A 118 18.04 9.94 30.68
C ARG A 118 17.59 10.04 32.13
N GLU A 119 16.31 9.81 32.41
CA GLU A 119 15.75 9.81 33.77
C GLU A 119 16.26 8.65 34.64
N LEU A 120 16.78 7.57 34.04
CA LEU A 120 17.43 6.47 34.78
C LEU A 120 18.90 6.75 35.12
N ILE A 121 19.55 7.65 34.38
CA ILE A 121 20.98 7.99 34.54
C ILE A 121 21.16 9.16 35.53
N LEU A 122 20.14 10.01 35.67
CA LEU A 122 20.06 11.13 36.61
C LEU A 122 19.54 10.69 37.98
#